data_AF-U6CWP4-F1
#
_entry.id   AF-U6CWP4-F1
#
_cell.length_a   1.000
_cell.length_b   1.000
_cell.length_c   1.000
_cell.angle_alpha   90.00
_cell.angle_beta   90.00
_cell.angle_gamma   90.00
#
_symmetry.space_group_name_H-M   'P 1'
#
loop_
_entity.id
_entity.type
_entity.pdbx_description
1 polymer ?
#
loop_
_entity_poly.entity_id
_entity_poly.type
_entity_poly.pdbx_seq_one_letter_code
_entity_poly.pdbx_strand_id
1 'polypeptide(L)'
;DGTEKGKFLALDLGGTNFRVLLVKIRSGRRSVRMYNKIFAIPLEIMQGTGEELFDHIVQCIADFLDYMGLKGAQLPLGFTFSFPCRQTSIDKATLIEWTKGFKATDCEGEDMVDMLREAIKRRNEFDLDIVAVVNDTVGTMMTCGHEDPNCEIGLIAGTGSNMCYMEEMRNIELLEGDEGKMCINTEWGGFGDNGCLDDIRTQYDKEVDEGSLNPGKQRYEKMTSGMYLGEI
;
A
#
# COMPACT_ATOMS: atom_id res chain seq x y z
N ASP A 1 -16.12 10.09 -9.62
CA ASP A 1 -17.43 10.48 -10.21
C ASP A 1 -17.40 10.57 -11.75
N GLY A 2 -16.29 10.20 -12.39
CA GLY A 2 -16.13 10.24 -13.84
C GLY A 2 -15.63 11.58 -14.38
N THR A 3 -15.37 12.55 -13.50
CA THR A 3 -14.82 13.86 -13.88
C THR A 3 -13.30 13.92 -13.85
N GLU A 4 -12.64 12.87 -13.36
CA GLU A 4 -11.19 12.79 -13.17
C GLU A 4 -10.45 12.95 -14.51
N LYS A 5 -9.42 13.81 -14.52
CA LYS A 5 -8.55 14.05 -15.69
C LYS A 5 -7.18 14.53 -15.23
N GLY A 6 -6.14 14.13 -15.94
CA GLY A 6 -4.77 14.58 -15.65
C GLY A 6 -3.70 13.55 -15.96
N LYS A 7 -2.48 13.87 -15.52
CA LYS A 7 -1.35 12.95 -15.48
C LYS A 7 -0.94 12.82 -14.02
N PHE A 8 -0.84 11.59 -13.56
CA PHE A 8 -0.52 11.26 -12.18
C PHE A 8 0.65 10.29 -12.16
N LEU A 9 1.54 10.46 -11.20
CA LEU A 9 2.46 9.41 -10.82
C LEU A 9 1.77 8.52 -9.79
N ALA A 10 2.07 7.23 -9.83
CA ALA A 10 1.71 6.34 -8.75
C ALA A 10 2.89 5.46 -8.38
N LEU A 11 3.04 5.22 -7.09
CA LEU A 11 3.97 4.23 -6.55
C LEU A 11 3.16 3.04 -6.05
N ASP A 12 3.70 1.84 -6.23
CA ASP A 12 3.10 0.60 -5.77
C ASP A 12 4.17 -0.19 -5.02
N LEU A 13 4.07 -0.15 -3.68
CA LEU A 13 4.96 -0.82 -2.75
C LEU A 13 4.15 -1.71 -1.81
N GLY A 14 4.24 -3.02 -2.04
CA GLY A 14 3.57 -4.02 -1.19
C GLY A 14 4.23 -5.39 -1.15
N GLY A 15 5.36 -5.57 -1.84
CA GLY A 15 6.11 -6.82 -1.93
C GLY A 15 7.50 -6.58 -2.52
N THR A 16 8.14 -7.62 -3.03
CA THR A 16 9.50 -7.55 -3.61
C THR A 16 9.59 -6.77 -4.93
N ASN A 17 8.45 -6.58 -5.61
CA ASN A 17 8.35 -5.85 -6.87
C ASN A 17 7.75 -4.47 -6.62
N PHE A 18 8.61 -3.45 -6.57
CA PHE A 18 8.21 -2.06 -6.55
C PHE A 18 7.84 -1.59 -7.95
N ARG A 19 6.79 -0.78 -8.09
CA ARG A 19 6.44 -0.20 -9.39
C ARG A 19 6.31 1.31 -9.30
N VAL A 20 6.82 1.97 -10.33
CA VAL A 20 6.56 3.39 -10.59
C VAL A 20 5.70 3.47 -11.85
N LEU A 21 4.60 4.22 -11.76
CA LEU A 21 3.60 4.33 -12.82
C LEU A 21 3.38 5.78 -13.23
N LEU A 22 3.08 5.97 -14.51
CA LEU A 22 2.48 7.17 -15.06
C LEU A 22 1.08 6.83 -15.55
N VAL A 23 0.07 7.40 -14.91
CA VAL A 23 -1.34 7.24 -15.26
C VAL A 23 -1.82 8.51 -15.94
N LYS A 24 -2.31 8.37 -17.17
CA LYS A 24 -2.91 9.47 -17.95
C LYS A 24 -4.40 9.22 -18.03
N ILE A 25 -5.18 10.03 -17.34
CA ILE A 25 -6.65 9.99 -17.35
C ILE A 25 -7.13 11.11 -18.25
N ARG A 26 -7.88 10.78 -19.29
CA ARG A 26 -8.66 11.78 -20.04
C ARG A 26 -10.13 11.64 -19.65
N SER A 27 -10.85 12.74 -19.72
CA SER A 27 -12.29 12.79 -19.44
C SER A 27 -13.07 11.84 -20.37
N GLY A 28 -13.88 10.97 -19.77
CA GLY A 28 -14.68 9.94 -20.44
C GLY A 28 -14.40 8.53 -19.94
N ARG A 29 -15.41 7.66 -19.97
CA ARG A 29 -15.42 6.30 -19.36
C ARG A 29 -14.34 5.30 -19.84
N ARG A 30 -13.49 5.64 -20.82
CA ARG A 30 -12.55 4.69 -21.46
C ARG A 30 -11.24 5.32 -21.93
N SER A 31 -10.66 6.25 -21.18
CA SER A 31 -9.42 6.92 -21.60
C SER A 31 -8.35 7.00 -20.53
N VAL A 32 -8.11 5.88 -19.86
CA VAL A 32 -6.94 5.67 -19.02
C VAL A 32 -5.81 5.05 -19.83
N ARG A 33 -4.61 5.65 -19.80
CA ARG A 33 -3.38 5.05 -20.31
C ARG A 33 -2.37 4.95 -19.19
N MET A 34 -1.85 3.75 -18.97
CA MET A 34 -0.84 3.49 -17.94
C MET A 34 0.48 3.07 -18.57
N TYR A 35 1.55 3.59 -18.00
CA TYR A 35 2.93 3.17 -18.26
C TYR A 35 3.53 2.84 -16.91
N ASN A 36 4.26 1.74 -16.80
CA ASN A 36 4.92 1.38 -15.54
C ASN A 36 6.29 0.78 -15.80
N LYS A 37 7.13 0.82 -14.78
CA LYS A 37 8.39 0.08 -14.71
C LYS A 37 8.46 -0.61 -13.36
N ILE A 38 8.86 -1.88 -13.38
CA ILE A 38 9.06 -2.70 -12.20
C ILE A 38 10.53 -2.60 -11.79
N PHE A 39 10.75 -2.45 -10.49
CA PHE A 39 12.04 -2.42 -9.85
C PHE A 39 12.06 -3.47 -8.75
N ALA A 40 13.12 -4.27 -8.70
CA ALA A 40 13.34 -5.16 -7.57
C ALA A 40 13.76 -4.35 -6.34
N ILE A 41 13.27 -4.73 -5.16
CA ILE A 41 13.85 -4.31 -3.90
C ILE A 41 14.69 -5.47 -3.38
N PRO A 42 16.02 -5.33 -3.32
CA PRO A 42 16.88 -6.35 -2.74
C PRO A 42 16.50 -6.64 -1.28
N LEU A 43 16.71 -7.87 -0.83
CA LEU A 43 16.33 -8.29 0.54
C LEU A 43 17.08 -7.48 1.60
N GLU A 44 18.35 -7.17 1.33
CA GLU A 44 19.20 -6.33 2.14
C GLU A 44 18.67 -4.89 2.30
N ILE A 45 17.90 -4.39 1.31
CA ILE A 45 17.23 -3.09 1.39
C ILE A 45 15.88 -3.23 2.12
N MET A 46 15.12 -4.31 1.84
CA MET A 46 13.85 -4.58 2.54
C MET A 46 14.01 -4.75 4.05
N GLN A 47 15.19 -5.20 4.48
CA GLN A 47 15.54 -5.47 5.89
C GLN A 47 16.69 -4.59 6.39
N GLY A 48 17.04 -3.55 5.64
CA GLY A 48 18.08 -2.58 5.99
C GLY A 48 17.52 -1.45 6.86
N THR A 49 17.96 -0.22 6.60
CA THR A 49 17.42 0.98 7.27
C THR A 49 16.29 1.61 6.45
N GLY A 50 15.42 2.39 7.11
CA GLY A 50 14.41 3.20 6.44
C GLY A 50 15.02 4.20 5.46
N GLU A 51 16.16 4.80 5.81
CA GLU A 51 16.88 5.70 4.92
C GLU A 51 17.27 5.00 3.61
N GLU A 52 17.89 3.81 3.67
CA GLU A 52 18.28 3.03 2.50
C GLU A 52 17.07 2.60 1.65
N LEU A 53 15.97 2.18 2.30
CA LEU A 53 14.75 1.79 1.60
C LEU A 53 14.15 2.96 0.81
N PHE A 54 13.97 4.12 1.44
CA PHE A 54 13.38 5.27 0.78
C PHE A 54 14.32 5.92 -0.24
N ASP A 55 15.64 5.88 -0.03
CA ASP A 55 16.61 6.31 -1.04
C ASP A 55 16.57 5.41 -2.29
N HIS A 56 16.41 4.10 -2.12
CA HIS A 56 16.21 3.16 -3.22
C HIS A 56 14.90 3.44 -3.98
N ILE A 57 13.81 3.72 -3.27
CA ILE A 57 12.53 4.11 -3.87
C ILE A 57 12.70 5.37 -4.73
N VAL A 58 13.35 6.40 -4.20
CA VAL A 58 13.57 7.67 -4.92
C VAL A 58 14.50 7.48 -6.12
N GLN A 59 15.50 6.59 -6.04
CA GLN A 59 16.31 6.19 -7.21
C GLN A 59 15.47 5.54 -8.31
N CYS A 60 14.57 4.63 -7.94
CA CYS A 60 13.66 4.00 -8.89
C CYS A 60 12.72 5.02 -9.56
N ILE A 61 12.26 6.03 -8.80
CA ILE A 61 11.46 7.13 -9.34
C ILE A 61 12.27 7.96 -10.34
N ALA A 62 13.51 8.33 -9.99
CA ALA A 62 14.41 9.06 -10.88
C ALA A 62 14.58 8.32 -12.22
N ASP A 63 14.93 7.04 -12.16
CA ASP A 63 15.11 6.17 -13.32
C ASP A 63 13.85 6.09 -14.20
N PHE A 64 12.67 6.09 -13.59
CA PHE A 64 11.40 6.07 -14.31
C PHE A 64 11.10 7.42 -14.98
N LEU A 65 11.34 8.54 -14.29
CA LEU A 65 11.16 9.87 -14.87
C LEU A 65 12.08 10.07 -16.08
N ASP A 66 13.31 9.59 -16.00
CA ASP A 66 14.28 9.59 -17.11
C ASP A 66 13.77 8.76 -18.28
N TYR A 67 13.37 7.53 -18.00
CA TYR A 67 12.83 6.60 -18.99
C TYR A 67 11.61 7.16 -19.73
N MET A 68 10.74 7.88 -19.01
CA MET A 68 9.53 8.47 -19.57
C MET A 68 9.74 9.85 -20.21
N GLY A 69 10.95 10.42 -20.11
CA GLY A 69 11.25 11.77 -20.59
C GLY A 69 10.50 12.86 -19.81
N LEU A 70 10.37 12.69 -18.49
CA LEU A 70 9.60 13.54 -17.58
C LEU A 70 10.47 14.31 -16.57
N LYS A 71 11.79 14.40 -16.79
CA LYS A 71 12.67 15.24 -15.95
C LYS A 71 12.12 16.67 -15.84
N GLY A 72 12.02 17.17 -14.61
CA GLY A 72 11.55 18.53 -14.30
C GLY A 72 10.03 18.71 -14.34
N ALA A 73 9.24 17.65 -14.61
CA ALA A 73 7.80 17.73 -14.48
C ALA A 73 7.39 17.60 -13.00
N GLN A 74 6.65 18.59 -12.49
CA GLN A 74 5.94 18.45 -11.22
C GLN A 74 4.60 17.77 -11.48
N LEU A 75 4.45 16.54 -11.00
CA LEU A 75 3.25 15.73 -11.16
C LEU A 75 2.71 15.33 -9.79
N PRO A 76 1.39 15.33 -9.59
CA PRO A 76 0.77 14.76 -8.39
C PRO A 76 1.06 13.26 -8.33
N LEU A 77 1.42 12.78 -7.15
CA LEU A 77 1.81 11.41 -6.86
C LEU A 77 0.86 10.78 -5.83
N GLY A 78 0.30 9.62 -6.17
CA GLY A 78 -0.35 8.72 -5.22
C GLY A 78 0.61 7.61 -4.79
N PHE A 79 0.78 7.41 -3.48
CA PHE A 79 1.65 6.39 -2.93
C PHE A 79 0.80 5.20 -2.45
N THR A 80 0.74 4.14 -3.26
CA THR A 80 0.16 2.86 -2.80
C THR A 80 1.17 2.16 -1.91
N PHE A 81 0.88 2.12 -0.62
CA PHE A 81 1.72 1.56 0.43
C PHE A 81 0.92 0.49 1.17
N SER A 82 1.15 -0.77 0.81
CA SER A 82 0.33 -1.90 1.23
C SER A 82 0.72 -2.45 2.60
N PHE A 83 0.87 -1.60 3.61
CA PHE A 83 1.18 -2.03 4.97
C PHE A 83 0.21 -1.38 5.96
N PRO A 84 0.05 -1.97 7.15
CA PRO A 84 -0.80 -1.42 8.20
C PRO A 84 -0.34 0.00 8.58
N CYS A 85 -1.17 0.98 8.26
CA CYS A 85 -0.90 2.39 8.56
C CYS A 85 -2.05 3.01 9.35
N ARG A 86 -1.70 3.89 10.31
CA ARG A 86 -2.65 4.83 10.91
C ARG A 86 -2.68 6.08 10.06
N GLN A 87 -3.79 6.30 9.34
CA GLN A 87 -3.99 7.51 8.56
C GLN A 87 -4.69 8.58 9.37
N THR A 88 -4.15 9.80 9.34
CA THR A 88 -4.78 10.99 9.96
C THR A 88 -5.30 11.98 8.92
N SER A 89 -4.78 11.90 7.70
CA SER A 89 -5.28 12.56 6.49
C SER A 89 -4.94 11.69 5.27
N ILE A 90 -5.46 12.04 4.10
CA ILE A 90 -5.20 11.30 2.86
C ILE A 90 -3.70 11.24 2.50
N ASP A 91 -2.93 12.24 2.94
CA ASP A 91 -1.49 12.41 2.67
C ASP A 91 -0.60 12.21 3.92
N LYS A 92 -1.15 11.57 4.97
CA LYS A 92 -0.40 11.21 6.18
C LYS A 92 -0.72 9.81 6.63
N ALA A 93 0.31 8.98 6.75
CA ALA A 93 0.20 7.58 7.12
C ALA A 93 1.38 7.18 7.99
N THR A 94 1.11 6.96 9.27
CA THR A 94 2.10 6.42 10.20
C THR A 94 2.11 4.90 10.10
N LEU A 95 3.26 4.30 9.78
CA LEU A 95 3.40 2.84 9.75
C LEU A 95 3.20 2.26 11.16
N ILE A 96 2.35 1.24 11.28
CA ILE A 96 2.07 0.58 12.57
C ILE A 96 3.07 -0.54 12.81
N GLU A 97 3.13 -1.49 11.88
CA GLU A 97 4.05 -2.63 11.93
C GLU A 97 4.32 -3.14 10.51
N TRP A 98 5.51 -3.68 10.29
CA TRP A 98 5.85 -4.32 9.02
C TRP A 98 5.18 -5.68 8.85
N THR A 99 4.86 -6.01 7.60
CA THR A 99 4.35 -7.33 7.18
C THR A 99 5.10 -7.82 5.93
N LYS A 100 4.79 -9.03 5.45
CA LYS A 100 5.24 -9.56 4.15
C LYS A 100 6.77 -9.54 3.93
N GLY A 101 7.53 -9.71 5.00
CA GLY A 101 8.99 -9.85 4.98
C GLY A 101 9.80 -8.55 4.99
N PHE A 102 9.14 -7.39 4.99
CA PHE A 102 9.81 -6.11 5.25
C PHE A 102 10.20 -6.00 6.72
N LYS A 103 11.37 -5.42 7.01
CA LYS A 103 11.89 -5.16 8.36
C LYS A 103 12.81 -3.93 8.42
N ALA A 104 12.64 -2.99 7.51
CA ALA A 104 13.48 -1.79 7.49
C ALA A 104 13.38 -1.05 8.83
N THR A 105 14.52 -0.77 9.46
CA THR A 105 14.56 -0.09 10.77
C THR A 105 14.14 1.37 10.66
N ASP A 106 13.73 1.96 11.77
CA ASP A 106 13.41 3.40 11.84
C ASP A 106 12.25 3.83 10.93
N CYS A 107 11.34 2.89 10.60
CA CYS A 107 10.12 3.15 9.85
C CYS A 107 8.84 3.02 10.69
N GLU A 108 8.77 2.04 11.59
CA GLU A 108 7.58 1.83 12.42
C GLU A 108 7.38 3.01 13.38
N GLY A 109 6.19 3.61 13.38
CA GLY A 109 5.89 4.84 14.12
C GLY A 109 6.18 6.13 13.35
N GLU A 110 6.82 6.06 12.17
CA GLU A 110 7.12 7.22 11.33
C GLU A 110 6.06 7.43 10.24
N ASP A 111 5.95 8.66 9.73
CA ASP A 111 5.06 8.99 8.62
C ASP A 111 5.72 8.66 7.27
N MET A 112 5.10 7.76 6.51
CA MET A 112 5.66 7.24 5.25
C MET A 112 5.74 8.29 4.14
N VAL A 113 4.89 9.31 4.18
CA VAL A 113 4.94 10.41 3.21
C VAL A 113 6.10 11.34 3.57
N ASP A 114 6.29 11.65 4.84
CA ASP A 114 7.42 12.47 5.29
C ASP A 114 8.77 11.77 5.05
N MET A 115 8.87 10.45 5.31
CA MET A 115 10.08 9.68 4.95
C MET A 115 10.39 9.76 3.45
N LEU A 116 9.38 9.65 2.58
CA LEU A 116 9.55 9.80 1.14
C LEU A 116 9.95 11.24 0.75
N ARG A 117 9.34 12.26 1.37
CA ARG A 117 9.70 13.67 1.16
C ARG A 117 11.16 13.94 1.53
N GLU A 118 11.64 13.41 2.65
CA GLU A 118 13.04 13.58 3.07
C GLU A 118 14.00 12.89 2.11
N ALA A 119 13.68 11.69 1.61
CA ALA A 119 14.48 11.01 0.59
C ALA A 119 14.55 11.80 -0.73
N ILE A 120 13.44 12.38 -1.17
CA ILE A 120 13.40 13.25 -2.36
C ILE A 120 14.30 14.48 -2.16
N LYS A 121 14.22 15.12 -0.98
CA LYS A 121 15.08 16.27 -0.63
C LYS A 121 16.56 15.90 -0.59
N ARG A 122 16.93 14.75 0.00
CA ARG A 122 18.33 14.27 0.03
C ARG A 122 18.90 14.12 -1.37
N ARG A 123 18.09 13.62 -2.31
CA ARG A 123 18.51 13.45 -3.71
C ARG A 123 18.66 14.78 -4.46
N ASN A 124 17.76 15.74 -4.22
CA ASN A 124 17.83 17.09 -4.78
C ASN A 124 17.91 17.15 -6.33
N GLU A 125 17.22 16.24 -7.03
CA GLU A 125 17.20 16.17 -8.51
C GLU A 125 15.83 16.53 -9.11
N PHE A 126 14.75 16.29 -8.37
CA PHE A 126 13.38 16.52 -8.77
C PHE A 126 12.50 16.78 -7.53
N ASP A 127 11.29 17.24 -7.78
CA ASP A 127 10.31 17.53 -6.74
C ASP A 127 8.97 16.89 -7.13
N LEU A 128 8.24 16.37 -6.14
CA LEU A 128 6.99 15.64 -6.34
C LEU A 128 5.95 16.11 -5.33
N ASP A 129 4.73 16.28 -5.84
CA ASP A 129 3.57 16.62 -5.02
C ASP A 129 2.89 15.34 -4.55
N ILE A 130 3.23 14.84 -3.36
CA ILE A 130 2.62 13.64 -2.80
C ILE A 130 1.25 14.03 -2.22
N VAL A 131 0.20 13.66 -2.94
CA VAL A 131 -1.19 14.08 -2.64
C VAL A 131 -1.99 13.03 -1.88
N ALA A 132 -1.53 11.78 -1.89
CA ALA A 132 -2.22 10.69 -1.23
C ALA A 132 -1.28 9.53 -0.90
N VAL A 133 -1.57 8.84 0.19
CA VAL A 133 -1.08 7.50 0.52
C VAL A 133 -2.29 6.58 0.67
N VAL A 134 -2.25 5.43 0.01
CA VAL A 134 -3.39 4.51 -0.13
C VAL A 134 -2.95 3.07 0.11
N ASN A 135 -3.84 2.25 0.67
CA ASN A 135 -3.66 0.81 0.70
C ASN A 135 -4.00 0.19 -0.67
N ASP A 136 -3.39 -0.93 -1.03
CA ASP A 136 -3.63 -1.61 -2.31
C ASP A 136 -5.06 -2.11 -2.49
N THR A 137 -5.72 -2.53 -1.41
CA THR A 137 -7.15 -2.91 -1.45
C THR A 137 -8.00 -1.73 -1.90
N VAL A 138 -7.74 -0.54 -1.35
CA VAL A 138 -8.43 0.72 -1.70
C VAL A 138 -8.13 1.10 -3.14
N GLY A 139 -6.87 1.05 -3.56
CA GLY A 139 -6.49 1.29 -4.96
C GLY A 139 -7.16 0.31 -5.94
N THR A 140 -7.29 -0.95 -5.55
CA THR A 140 -7.95 -2.00 -6.32
C THR A 140 -9.45 -1.75 -6.44
N MET A 141 -10.12 -1.42 -5.34
CA MET A 141 -11.52 -1.02 -5.33
C MET A 141 -11.76 0.19 -6.23
N MET A 142 -10.95 1.24 -6.09
CA MET A 142 -11.09 2.47 -6.88
C MET A 142 -10.84 2.24 -8.38
N THR A 143 -9.94 1.31 -8.72
CA THR A 143 -9.70 0.93 -10.13
C THR A 143 -10.92 0.27 -10.74
N CYS A 144 -11.59 -0.65 -10.00
CA CYS A 144 -12.83 -1.28 -10.44
C CYS A 144 -14.01 -0.27 -10.46
N GLY A 145 -14.10 0.57 -9.41
CA GLY A 145 -15.08 1.64 -9.25
C GLY A 145 -15.07 2.68 -10.36
N HIS A 146 -13.94 2.84 -11.07
CA HIS A 146 -13.85 3.71 -12.24
C HIS A 146 -14.74 3.22 -13.40
N GLU A 147 -14.88 1.91 -13.57
CA GLU A 147 -15.71 1.30 -14.62
C GLU A 147 -17.10 0.89 -14.12
N ASP A 148 -17.18 0.32 -12.91
CA ASP A 148 -18.43 -0.11 -12.27
C ASP A 148 -18.74 0.74 -11.03
N PRO A 149 -19.72 1.66 -11.10
CA PRO A 149 -20.07 2.52 -9.97
C PRO A 149 -20.67 1.76 -8.77
N ASN A 150 -20.97 0.47 -8.89
CA ASN A 150 -21.45 -0.36 -7.78
C ASN A 150 -20.31 -1.08 -7.03
N CYS A 151 -19.06 -0.94 -7.47
CA CYS A 151 -17.92 -1.52 -6.77
C CYS A 151 -17.65 -0.78 -5.47
N GLU A 152 -18.03 -1.39 -4.34
CA GLU A 152 -17.82 -0.86 -2.99
C GLU A 152 -16.94 -1.77 -2.12
N ILE A 153 -16.27 -2.78 -2.72
CA ILE A 153 -15.38 -3.72 -2.03
C ILE A 153 -14.11 -3.94 -2.87
N GLY A 154 -12.95 -3.88 -2.24
CA GLY A 154 -11.67 -4.28 -2.80
C GLY A 154 -11.06 -5.44 -2.04
N LEU A 155 -10.55 -6.44 -2.76
CA LEU A 155 -9.96 -7.66 -2.18
C LEU A 155 -8.57 -7.89 -2.77
N ILE A 156 -7.59 -8.15 -1.90
CA ILE A 156 -6.26 -8.62 -2.26
C ILE A 156 -6.11 -10.06 -1.76
N ALA A 157 -5.74 -10.96 -2.67
CA ALA A 157 -5.39 -12.34 -2.37
C ALA A 157 -4.12 -12.70 -3.16
N GLY A 158 -2.95 -12.41 -2.59
CA GLY A 158 -1.64 -12.57 -3.21
C GLY A 158 -0.60 -12.99 -2.20
N THR A 159 0.55 -12.29 -2.14
CA THR A 159 1.55 -12.49 -1.07
C THR A 159 0.93 -12.31 0.31
N GLY A 160 0.12 -11.26 0.48
CA GLY A 160 -0.75 -11.07 1.65
C GLY A 160 -2.22 -11.27 1.30
N SER A 161 -3.09 -11.14 2.30
CA SER A 161 -4.54 -11.08 2.12
C SER A 161 -5.10 -9.90 2.90
N ASN A 162 -5.87 -9.05 2.21
CA ASN A 162 -6.55 -7.92 2.83
C ASN A 162 -7.84 -7.54 2.09
N MET A 163 -8.72 -6.80 2.74
CA MET A 163 -9.95 -6.27 2.17
C MET A 163 -10.20 -4.82 2.58
N CYS A 164 -10.84 -4.06 1.70
CA CYS A 164 -11.48 -2.80 2.03
C CYS A 164 -12.93 -2.75 1.55
N TYR A 165 -13.72 -1.85 2.12
CA TYR A 165 -15.10 -1.60 1.67
C TYR A 165 -15.53 -0.16 1.98
N MET A 166 -16.60 0.31 1.34
CA MET A 166 -17.23 1.59 1.68
C MET A 166 -18.17 1.43 2.87
N GLU A 167 -17.85 2.11 3.97
CA GLU A 167 -18.66 2.16 5.21
C GLU A 167 -19.37 3.50 5.33
N GLU A 168 -20.55 3.50 5.95
CA GLU A 168 -21.29 4.71 6.31
C GLU A 168 -20.56 5.46 7.44
N MET A 169 -20.39 6.78 7.31
CA MET A 169 -19.68 7.60 8.31
C MET A 169 -20.26 7.45 9.73
N ARG A 170 -21.58 7.31 9.85
CA ARG A 170 -22.27 7.07 11.14
C ARG A 170 -21.83 5.81 11.89
N ASN A 171 -21.20 4.85 11.21
CA ASN A 171 -20.68 3.61 11.81
C ASN A 171 -19.21 3.75 12.26
N ILE A 172 -18.54 4.86 11.91
CA ILE A 172 -17.12 5.10 12.17
C ILE A 172 -16.97 6.01 13.40
N GLU A 173 -17.02 5.41 14.59
CA GLU A 173 -16.96 6.15 15.86
C GLU A 173 -15.63 6.87 16.12
N LEU A 174 -14.57 6.51 15.38
CA LEU A 174 -13.23 7.08 15.53
C LEU A 174 -13.09 8.47 14.89
N LEU A 175 -14.03 8.89 14.05
CA LEU A 175 -14.00 10.17 13.33
C LEU A 175 -15.26 10.97 13.63
N GLU A 176 -15.12 12.29 13.61
CA GLU A 176 -16.29 13.18 13.70
C GLU A 176 -17.06 13.21 12.38
N GLY A 177 -18.39 13.24 12.48
CA GLY A 177 -19.30 13.34 11.33
C GLY A 177 -20.06 12.04 11.05
N ASP A 178 -21.30 12.17 10.59
CA ASP A 178 -22.23 11.05 10.32
C ASP A 178 -22.74 11.03 8.87
N GLU A 179 -22.38 12.04 8.06
CA GLU A 179 -22.80 12.18 6.67
C GLU A 179 -21.80 11.56 5.68
N GLY A 180 -22.32 10.80 4.71
CA GLY A 180 -21.53 10.23 3.62
C GLY A 180 -20.90 8.88 3.96
N LYS A 181 -19.92 8.48 3.14
CA LYS A 181 -19.22 7.20 3.27
C LYS A 181 -17.71 7.40 3.30
N MET A 182 -17.00 6.48 3.92
CA MET A 182 -15.55 6.40 3.91
C MET A 182 -15.11 4.97 3.62
N CYS A 183 -14.03 4.82 2.85
CA CYS A 183 -13.44 3.52 2.62
C CYS A 183 -12.69 3.05 3.88
N ILE A 184 -13.05 1.87 4.38
CA ILE A 184 -12.37 1.20 5.49
C ILE A 184 -11.40 0.18 4.95
N ASN A 185 -10.11 0.38 5.22
CA ASN A 185 -9.12 -0.68 5.15
C ASN A 185 -9.24 -1.55 6.40
N THR A 186 -9.56 -2.82 6.24
CA THR A 186 -9.86 -3.71 7.38
C THR A 186 -8.61 -4.24 8.08
N GLU A 187 -7.48 -4.30 7.37
CA GLU A 187 -6.28 -5.03 7.81
C GLU A 187 -6.64 -6.42 8.38
N TRP A 188 -7.53 -7.15 7.70
CA TRP A 188 -8.16 -8.37 8.23
C TRP A 188 -7.19 -9.52 8.49
N GLY A 189 -5.92 -9.38 8.07
CA GLY A 189 -4.90 -10.40 8.22
C GLY A 189 -4.62 -10.71 9.69
N GLY A 190 -4.77 -9.69 10.56
CA GLY A 190 -4.64 -9.82 12.01
C GLY A 190 -5.84 -10.47 12.70
N PHE A 191 -6.89 -10.88 11.97
CA PHE A 191 -7.98 -11.66 12.56
C PHE A 191 -7.44 -12.97 13.15
N GLY A 192 -7.83 -13.30 14.37
CA GLY A 192 -7.31 -14.46 15.11
C GLY A 192 -6.08 -14.20 15.97
N ASP A 193 -5.41 -13.05 15.86
CA ASP A 193 -4.22 -12.70 16.68
C ASP A 193 -4.54 -12.65 18.19
N ASN A 194 -5.80 -12.38 18.53
CA ASN A 194 -6.32 -12.43 19.91
C ASN A 194 -6.74 -13.84 20.37
N GLY A 195 -6.51 -14.87 19.58
CA GLY A 195 -6.87 -16.27 19.88
C GLY A 195 -8.27 -16.69 19.46
N CYS A 196 -9.07 -15.82 18.83
CA CYS A 196 -10.44 -16.18 18.43
C CYS A 196 -10.53 -17.24 17.32
N LEU A 197 -9.41 -17.61 16.70
CA LEU A 197 -9.30 -18.67 15.70
C LEU A 197 -8.52 -19.90 16.20
N ASP A 198 -8.15 -19.94 17.48
CA ASP A 198 -7.29 -21.02 18.00
C ASP A 198 -7.97 -22.40 18.00
N ASP A 199 -9.29 -22.46 17.92
CA ASP A 199 -10.09 -23.68 17.81
C ASP A 199 -10.07 -24.30 16.40
N ILE A 200 -9.82 -23.50 15.36
CA ILE A 200 -9.72 -23.96 13.97
C ILE A 200 -8.28 -24.11 13.48
N ARG A 201 -7.30 -23.49 14.16
CA ARG A 201 -5.88 -23.59 13.81
C ARG A 201 -5.32 -24.99 14.10
N THR A 202 -4.74 -25.60 13.07
CA THR A 202 -4.07 -26.90 13.16
C THR A 202 -2.67 -26.78 13.76
N GLN A 203 -1.99 -27.91 13.94
CA GLN A 203 -0.57 -27.91 14.33
C GLN A 203 0.33 -27.29 13.25
N TYR A 204 -0.01 -27.46 11.97
CA TYR A 204 0.74 -26.92 10.84
C TYR A 204 0.67 -25.39 10.80
N ASP A 205 -0.52 -24.82 11.06
CA ASP A 205 -0.70 -23.37 11.16
C ASP A 205 0.08 -22.75 12.34
N LYS A 206 0.35 -23.53 13.39
CA LYS A 206 1.16 -23.09 14.54
C LYS A 206 2.64 -23.15 14.21
N GLU A 207 3.10 -24.22 13.57
CA GLU A 207 4.49 -24.36 13.11
C GLU A 207 4.87 -23.25 12.11
N VAL A 208 4.01 -22.96 11.13
CA VAL A 208 4.23 -21.86 10.17
C VAL A 208 4.26 -20.50 10.87
N ASP A 209 3.38 -20.26 11.84
CA ASP A 209 3.34 -19.02 12.62
C ASP A 209 4.61 -18.85 13.47
N GLU A 210 5.01 -19.89 14.20
CA GLU A 210 6.21 -19.90 15.06
C GLU A 210 7.51 -19.72 14.25
N GLY A 211 7.58 -20.30 13.04
CA GLY A 211 8.71 -20.16 12.12
C GLY A 211 8.73 -18.86 11.31
N SER A 212 7.67 -18.05 11.37
CA SER A 212 7.54 -16.84 10.55
C SER A 212 8.37 -15.67 11.08
N LEU A 213 8.48 -14.63 10.25
CA LEU A 213 9.14 -13.38 10.63
C LEU A 213 8.37 -12.56 11.68
N ASN A 214 7.09 -12.87 11.90
CA ASN A 214 6.16 -12.17 12.78
C ASN A 214 5.30 -13.17 13.59
N PRO A 215 5.89 -13.94 14.53
CA PRO A 215 5.15 -14.94 15.29
C PRO A 215 4.01 -14.35 16.11
N GLY A 216 2.87 -15.03 16.11
CA GLY A 216 1.65 -14.63 16.83
C GLY A 216 0.84 -13.54 16.14
N LYS A 217 1.30 -13.04 14.99
CA LYS A 217 0.67 -11.97 14.20
C LYS A 217 0.15 -12.47 12.87
N GLN A 218 -0.79 -11.75 12.29
CA GLN A 218 -1.31 -12.00 10.93
C GLN A 218 -1.84 -13.45 10.77
N ARG A 219 -2.46 -14.01 11.81
CA ARG A 219 -2.84 -15.42 11.85
C ARG A 219 -3.84 -15.79 10.76
N TYR A 220 -4.82 -14.94 10.47
CA TYR A 220 -5.75 -15.20 9.37
C TYR A 220 -5.08 -15.08 7.99
N GLU A 221 -4.18 -14.12 7.81
CA GLU A 221 -3.41 -13.99 6.58
C GLU A 221 -2.54 -15.25 6.33
N LYS A 222 -1.91 -15.79 7.39
CA LYS A 222 -1.13 -17.03 7.33
C LYS A 222 -1.92 -18.26 6.87
N MET A 223 -3.22 -18.28 7.11
CA MET A 223 -4.08 -19.38 6.66
C MET A 223 -4.69 -19.16 5.27
N THR A 224 -4.48 -18.00 4.64
CA THR A 224 -5.21 -17.62 3.42
C THR A 224 -4.33 -17.08 2.28
N SER A 225 -3.13 -16.58 2.56
CA SER A 225 -2.30 -15.90 1.56
C SER A 225 -1.26 -16.83 0.91
N GLY A 226 -0.89 -16.51 -0.33
CA GLY A 226 0.06 -17.29 -1.12
C GLY A 226 1.47 -17.34 -0.55
N MET A 227 1.84 -16.45 0.39
CA MET A 227 3.13 -16.51 1.08
C MET A 227 3.23 -17.70 2.04
N TYR A 228 2.10 -18.17 2.59
CA TYR A 228 2.08 -19.15 3.68
C TYR A 228 1.42 -20.47 3.27
N LEU A 229 0.52 -20.46 2.28
CA LEU A 229 -0.16 -21.68 1.81
C LEU A 229 0.78 -22.78 1.31
N GLY A 230 2.00 -22.44 0.86
CA GLY A 230 3.01 -23.43 0.46
C GLY A 230 3.83 -24.01 1.61
N GLU A 231 3.83 -23.36 2.77
CA GLU A 231 4.56 -23.79 3.97
C GLU A 231 3.70 -24.67 4.89
N ILE A 232 2.37 -24.58 4.79
CA ILE A 232 1.38 -25.45 5.46
C ILE A 232 1.33 -26.80 4.76
#